data_AF-A0A355WI04-F1
#
_entry.id   AF-A0A355WI04-F1
#
_cell.length_a   1.000
_cell.length_b   1.000
_cell.length_c   1.000
_cell.angle_alpha   90.00
_cell.angle_beta   90.00
_cell.angle_gamma   90.00
#
_symmetry.space_group_name_H-M   'P 1'
#
loop_
_entity.id
_entity.type
_entity.pdbx_description
1 polymer ?
#
loop_
_entity_poly.entity_id
_entity_poly.type
_entity_poly.pdbx_seq_one_letter_code
_entity_poly.pdbx_strand_id
1 'polypeptide(L)'
;HLFKKWCEAAGCTMGLDQMGNMFARREGTDPDALPVYVGSHLDTQPTGGKYDGVLGVLGGLEIVRSLNDLGVKTKHPIVVTNWTNEEGTRYAPPMLAS
;
A
#
# COMPACT_ATOMS: atom_id res chain seq x y z
N HIS A 1 1.25 4.17 -12.41
CA HIS A 1 0.60 3.13 -13.24
C HIS A 1 0.97 1.70 -12.85
N LEU A 2 2.23 1.37 -12.51
CA LEU A 2 2.65 -0.01 -12.22
C LEU A 2 1.99 -0.62 -10.97
N PHE A 3 2.12 0.04 -9.81
CA PHE A 3 1.60 -0.47 -8.54
C PHE A 3 0.10 -0.77 -8.60
N LYS A 4 -0.71 0.20 -9.06
CA LYS A 4 -2.15 0.03 -9.31
C LYS A 4 -2.46 -1.22 -10.13
N LYS A 5 -1.80 -1.41 -11.28
CA LYS A 5 -2.02 -2.56 -12.17
C LYS A 5 -1.74 -3.89 -11.45
N TRP A 6 -0.69 -3.95 -10.63
CA TRP A 6 -0.35 -5.15 -9.89
C TRP A 6 -1.33 -5.45 -8.75
N CYS A 7 -1.80 -4.42 -8.05
CA CYS A 7 -2.83 -4.57 -7.02
C CYS A 7 -4.16 -5.05 -7.62
N GLU A 8 -4.60 -4.46 -8.73
CA GLU A 8 -5.81 -4.88 -9.44
C GLU A 8 -5.69 -6.33 -9.94
N ALA A 9 -4.53 -6.70 -10.48
CA ALA A 9 -4.25 -8.08 -10.89
C ALA A 9 -4.24 -9.07 -9.72
N ALA A 10 -3.93 -8.62 -8.50
CA ALA A 10 -4.02 -9.41 -7.28
C ALA A 10 -5.44 -9.41 -6.67
N GLY A 11 -6.43 -8.82 -7.35
CA GLY A 11 -7.82 -8.79 -6.90
C GLY A 11 -8.13 -7.70 -5.87
N CYS A 12 -7.25 -6.72 -5.67
CA CYS A 12 -7.54 -5.58 -4.80
C CYS A 12 -8.38 -4.52 -5.50
N THR A 13 -9.22 -3.83 -4.74
CA THR A 13 -9.83 -2.56 -5.15
C THR A 13 -8.90 -1.41 -4.77
N MET A 14 -8.62 -0.52 -5.71
CA MET A 14 -7.70 0.62 -5.52
C MET A 14 -8.46 1.93 -5.34
N GLY A 15 -8.05 2.73 -4.36
CA GLY A 15 -8.56 4.08 -4.12
C GLY A 15 -7.46 5.10 -3.85
N LEU A 16 -7.81 6.38 -3.97
CA LEU A 16 -6.99 7.52 -3.59
C LEU A 16 -7.78 8.39 -2.60
N ASP A 17 -7.11 9.00 -1.63
CA ASP A 17 -7.69 10.09 -0.83
C ASP A 17 -7.38 11.47 -1.46
N GLN A 18 -7.77 12.54 -0.78
CA GLN A 18 -7.54 13.91 -1.22
C GLN A 18 -6.05 14.32 -1.20
N MET A 19 -5.22 13.62 -0.42
CA MET A 19 -3.77 13.82 -0.36
C MET A 19 -3.02 12.96 -1.38
N GLY A 20 -3.74 12.16 -2.18
CA GLY A 20 -3.18 11.27 -3.18
C GLY A 20 -2.58 9.99 -2.60
N ASN A 21 -2.81 9.70 -1.31
CA ASN A 21 -2.39 8.44 -0.73
C ASN A 21 -3.10 7.29 -1.45
N MET A 22 -2.38 6.22 -1.75
CA MET A 22 -2.94 5.08 -2.48
C MET A 22 -3.29 3.95 -1.51
N PHE A 23 -4.49 3.39 -1.68
CA PHE A 23 -5.00 2.31 -0.84
C PHE A 23 -5.42 1.13 -1.71
N ALA A 24 -4.76 -0.02 -1.54
CA ALA A 24 -5.11 -1.27 -2.21
C ALA A 24 -5.81 -2.22 -1.24
N ARG A 25 -7.13 -2.33 -1.33
CA ARG A 25 -7.92 -3.12 -0.39
C ARG A 25 -8.21 -4.52 -0.92
N ARG A 26 -7.82 -5.53 -0.14
CA ARG A 26 -8.26 -6.92 -0.26
C ARG A 26 -9.34 -7.18 0.79
N GLU A 27 -10.51 -7.61 0.37
CA GLU A 27 -11.62 -7.87 1.30
C GLU A 27 -11.34 -9.04 2.23
N GLY A 28 -11.85 -8.92 3.46
CA GLY A 28 -11.93 -9.99 4.44
C GLY A 28 -13.25 -10.76 4.35
N THR A 29 -13.49 -11.66 5.29
CA THR A 29 -14.76 -12.39 5.40
C THR A 29 -15.82 -11.59 6.14
N ASP A 30 -15.43 -10.60 6.94
CA ASP A 30 -16.30 -9.75 7.73
C ASP A 30 -16.27 -8.32 7.15
N PRO A 31 -17.34 -7.86 6.48
CA PRO A 31 -17.37 -6.55 5.84
C PRO A 31 -17.40 -5.38 6.84
N ASP A 32 -17.80 -5.64 8.09
CA ASP A 32 -17.89 -4.63 9.16
C ASP A 32 -16.60 -4.55 9.99
N ALA A 33 -15.68 -5.51 9.80
CA ALA A 33 -14.41 -5.52 10.50
C ALA A 33 -13.49 -4.37 10.03
N LEU A 34 -12.85 -3.71 11.00
CA LEU A 34 -11.87 -2.68 10.71
C LEU A 34 -10.68 -3.26 9.91
N PRO A 35 -10.18 -2.55 8.88
CA PRO A 35 -9.07 -3.03 8.07
C PRO A 35 -7.74 -3.02 8.83
N VAL A 36 -6.86 -3.94 8.45
CA VAL A 36 -5.44 -3.95 8.84
C VAL A 36 -4.64 -3.30 7.72
N TYR A 37 -3.94 -2.21 8.04
CA TYR A 37 -3.11 -1.48 7.08
C TYR A 37 -1.66 -1.98 7.12
N VAL A 38 -1.06 -2.13 5.95
CA VAL A 38 0.37 -2.44 5.78
C VAL A 38 0.90 -1.64 4.61
N GLY A 39 2.03 -0.98 4.75
CA GLY A 39 2.55 -0.17 3.66
C GLY A 39 3.65 0.76 4.10
N SER A 40 3.99 1.68 3.21
CA SER A 40 5.07 2.65 3.39
C SER A 40 4.92 3.74 2.31
N HIS A 41 5.98 4.10 1.58
CA HIS A 41 5.97 5.12 0.54
C HIS A 41 6.69 4.65 -0.74
N LEU A 42 6.42 5.32 -1.86
CA LEU A 42 7.05 5.07 -3.17
C LEU A 42 7.84 6.28 -3.68
N ASP A 43 7.74 7.44 -3.03
CA ASP A 43 8.66 8.55 -3.28
C ASP A 43 10.02 8.28 -2.63
N THR A 44 11.06 8.97 -3.13
CA THR A 44 12.45 8.73 -2.73
C THR A 44 13.19 10.05 -2.61
N GLN A 45 14.28 10.07 -1.84
CA GLN A 45 15.31 11.11 -1.94
C GLN A 45 15.92 11.21 -3.38
N PRO A 46 16.58 12.33 -3.73
CA PRO A 46 17.25 12.51 -5.03
C PRO A 46 18.33 11.46 -5.33
N THR A 47 18.97 10.94 -4.28
CA THR A 47 19.94 9.85 -4.32
C THR A 47 19.45 8.65 -3.49
N GLY A 48 18.15 8.37 -3.56
CA GLY A 48 17.48 7.32 -2.79
C GLY A 48 17.98 5.91 -3.11
N GLY A 49 17.90 5.02 -2.12
CA GLY A 49 18.22 3.60 -2.27
C GLY A 49 17.12 2.81 -2.99
N LYS A 50 17.42 1.56 -3.33
CA LYS A 50 16.46 0.67 -4.02
C LYS A 50 15.35 0.10 -3.12
N TYR A 51 15.47 0.25 -1.80
CA TYR A 51 14.63 -0.46 -0.83
C TYR A 51 13.89 0.48 0.13
N ASP A 52 14.31 1.74 0.21
CA ASP A 52 13.68 2.71 1.09
C ASP A 52 12.25 2.99 0.61
N GLY A 53 11.29 2.92 1.53
CA GLY A 53 9.85 2.94 1.27
C GLY A 53 9.30 1.75 0.48
N VAL A 54 9.79 1.57 -0.74
CA VAL A 54 9.26 0.63 -1.73
C VAL A 54 9.24 -0.82 -1.25
N LEU A 55 10.19 -1.21 -0.39
CA LEU A 55 10.20 -2.56 0.20
C LEU A 55 8.96 -2.80 1.07
N GLY A 56 8.50 -1.81 1.83
CA GLY A 56 7.28 -1.92 2.64
C GLY A 56 6.02 -1.99 1.78
N VAL A 57 5.94 -1.17 0.72
CA VAL A 57 4.80 -1.16 -0.20
C VAL A 57 4.70 -2.48 -0.97
N LEU A 58 5.81 -2.94 -1.56
CA LEU A 58 5.84 -4.21 -2.29
C LEU A 58 5.72 -5.42 -1.36
N GLY A 59 6.22 -5.33 -0.12
CA GLY A 59 5.99 -6.34 0.91
C GLY A 59 4.51 -6.49 1.24
N GLY A 60 3.76 -5.39 1.36
CA GLY A 60 2.31 -5.42 1.53
C GLY A 60 1.58 -6.08 0.36
N LEU A 61 1.99 -5.78 -0.89
CA LEU A 61 1.45 -6.45 -2.08
C LEU A 61 1.78 -7.96 -2.07
N GLU A 62 2.98 -8.34 -1.66
CA GLU A 62 3.38 -9.74 -1.59
C GLU A 62 2.61 -10.51 -0.52
N ILE A 63 2.29 -9.88 0.62
CA ILE A 63 1.36 -10.46 1.60
C ILE A 63 0.02 -10.82 0.94
N VAL A 64 -0.55 -9.91 0.15
CA VAL A 64 -1.81 -10.18 -0.57
C VAL A 64 -1.68 -11.35 -1.54
N ARG A 65 -0.61 -11.38 -2.35
CA ARG A 65 -0.35 -12.46 -3.31
C ARG A 65 -0.20 -13.81 -2.63
N SER A 66 0.63 -13.87 -1.59
CA SER A 66 0.85 -15.06 -0.79
C SER A 66 -0.46 -15.56 -0.14
N LEU A 67 -1.29 -14.67 0.38
CA LEU A 67 -2.62 -15.06 0.91
C LEU A 67 -3.54 -15.62 -0.16
N ASN A 68 -3.49 -15.07 -1.38
CA ASN A 68 -4.28 -15.56 -2.50
C ASN A 68 -3.81 -16.94 -2.97
N ASP A 69 -2.49 -17.12 -3.14
CA ASP A 69 -1.89 -18.39 -3.57
C ASP A 69 -2.18 -19.53 -2.58
N LEU A 70 -2.21 -19.20 -1.28
CA LEU A 70 -2.54 -20.13 -0.21
C LEU A 70 -4.06 -20.28 0.04
N GLY A 71 -4.91 -19.53 -0.67
CA GLY A 71 -6.36 -19.54 -0.49
C GLY A 71 -6.82 -19.06 0.90
N VAL A 72 -6.00 -18.29 1.62
CA VAL A 72 -6.29 -17.83 2.98
C VAL A 72 -7.26 -16.66 2.96
N LYS A 73 -8.39 -16.81 3.64
CA LYS A 73 -9.35 -15.74 3.87
C LYS A 73 -9.14 -15.14 5.26
N THR A 74 -8.87 -13.84 5.31
CA THR A 74 -8.70 -13.11 6.57
C THR A 74 -10.06 -12.65 7.07
N LYS A 75 -10.25 -12.57 8.40
CA LYS A 75 -11.46 -11.95 8.95
C LYS A 75 -11.53 -10.48 8.56
N HIS A 76 -10.47 -9.75 8.88
CA HIS A 76 -10.31 -8.34 8.58
C HIS A 76 -9.87 -8.13 7.13
N PRO A 77 -10.34 -7.07 6.46
CA PRO A 77 -9.76 -6.60 5.21
C PRO A 77 -8.29 -6.24 5.41
N ILE A 78 -7.47 -6.41 4.38
CA ILE A 78 -6.08 -5.94 4.35
C ILE A 78 -5.99 -4.78 3.37
N VAL A 79 -5.34 -3.70 3.77
CA VAL A 79 -5.13 -2.54 2.91
C VAL A 79 -3.64 -2.26 2.75
N VAL A 80 -3.14 -2.38 1.52
CA VAL A 80 -1.77 -1.99 1.20
C VAL A 80 -1.71 -0.50 0.94
N THR A 81 -0.86 0.24 1.66
CA THR A 81 -0.77 1.71 1.55
C THR A 81 0.52 2.19 0.93
N ASN A 82 0.38 3.26 0.15
CA ASN A 82 1.48 4.08 -0.31
C ASN A 82 1.17 5.54 0.07
N TRP A 83 1.93 6.07 1.03
CA TRP A 83 1.79 7.44 1.52
C TRP A 83 2.46 8.44 0.59
N THR A 84 1.85 9.61 0.44
CA THR A 84 2.36 10.69 -0.40
C THR A 84 3.41 11.50 0.35
N ASN A 85 4.58 11.70 -0.27
CA ASN A 85 5.61 12.64 0.18
C ASN A 85 6.09 12.33 1.60
N GLU A 86 6.53 11.09 1.81
CA GLU A 86 7.11 10.67 3.08
C GLU A 86 8.49 11.31 3.28
N GLU A 87 9.29 11.39 2.21
CA GLU A 87 10.70 11.81 2.30
C GLU A 87 10.86 13.31 2.56
N GLY A 88 9.81 14.10 2.29
CA GLY A 88 9.79 15.54 2.52
C GLY A 88 10.76 16.34 1.65
N THR A 89 11.41 15.73 0.66
CA THR A 89 12.47 16.37 -0.13
C THR A 89 11.93 17.48 -1.01
N ARG A 90 10.84 17.19 -1.74
CA ARG A 90 10.28 18.12 -2.73
C ARG A 90 9.32 19.12 -2.07
N TYR A 91 8.56 18.66 -1.10
CA TYR A 91 7.62 19.46 -0.31
C TYR A 91 7.83 19.15 1.17
N ALA A 92 7.99 20.18 1.99
CA ALA A 92 8.11 20.03 3.44
C ALA A 92 6.73 20.01 4.11
N PRO A 93 6.56 19.35 5.27
CA PRO A 93 7.54 18.54 5.99
C PRO A 93 7.68 17.11 5.42
N PRO A 94 8.65 16.29 5.91
CA PRO A 94 8.56 14.84 5.75
C PRO A 94 7.29 14.30 6.40
N MET A 95 6.92 13.08 6.02
CA MET A 95 5.74 12.36 6.51
C MET A 95 4.44 13.15 6.29
N LEU A 96 4.37 13.94 5.21
CA LEU A 96 3.31 14.94 5.01
C LEU A 96 1.90 14.35 5.00
N ALA A 97 1.74 13.12 4.52
CA ALA A 97 0.47 12.44 4.37
C ALA A 97 0.39 11.08 5.08
N SER A 98 1.36 10.77 5.97
CA SER A 98 1.48 9.50 6.71
C SER A 98 1.33 9.66 8.21
#